data_AF-A0AAW0JKS4-F1
#
_entry.id   AF-A0AAW0JKS4-F1
#
_cell.length_a   1.000
_cell.length_b   1.000
_cell.length_c   1.000
_cell.angle_alpha   90.00
_cell.angle_beta   90.00
_cell.angle_gamma   90.00
#
_symmetry.space_group_name_H-M   'P 1'
#
loop_
_entity.id
_entity.type
_entity.pdbx_description
1 polymer ?
#
loop_
_entity_poly.entity_id
_entity_poly.type
_entity_poly.pdbx_seq_one_letter_code
_entity_poly.pdbx_strand_id
1 'polypeptide(L)'
;MLRLRGCCARPRGAPVRNERSRAGSRALRVLVDMDGVLADFEGGFLRKFRARFPDLPFVALEDRRGFWVSEQYGRLQPGLSEKAVSIWESKDFFFELEPLPGAVEAVKQMANLQNTDVFICTSPIKMIKYCPYEKYAWVEKHFGPDFLEQIVLTRDKTVVSADLLIDDRPDITGK
;
A
#
# COMPACT_ATOMS: atom_id res chain seq x y z
N MET A 1 1.04 71.93 -8.33
CA MET A 1 1.49 71.03 -9.42
C MET A 1 2.44 70.03 -8.77
N LEU A 2 2.33 68.71 -8.85
CA LEU A 2 1.87 67.83 -9.92
C LEU A 2 0.79 66.84 -9.44
N ARG A 3 -0.13 66.52 -10.37
CA ARG A 3 -0.99 65.34 -10.34
C ARG A 3 -0.16 64.09 -10.65
N LEU A 4 -0.41 62.98 -9.97
CA LEU A 4 -0.26 61.65 -10.57
C LEU A 4 -1.50 60.79 -10.24
N ARG A 5 -2.27 60.53 -11.29
CA ARG A 5 -3.30 59.48 -11.37
C ARG A 5 -2.59 58.13 -11.44
N GLY A 6 -3.04 57.16 -10.65
CA GLY A 6 -2.67 55.75 -10.80
C GLY A 6 -3.93 54.89 -10.77
N CYS A 7 -4.28 54.32 -11.92
CA CYS A 7 -5.52 53.58 -12.17
C CYS A 7 -5.58 52.26 -11.38
N CYS A 8 -6.81 51.90 -11.01
CA CYS A 8 -7.21 50.55 -10.62
C CYS A 8 -6.86 49.54 -11.73
N ALA A 9 -6.24 48.42 -11.36
CA ALA A 9 -6.20 47.21 -12.18
C ALA A 9 -6.44 45.99 -11.29
N ARG A 10 -7.64 45.41 -11.39
CA ARG A 10 -7.97 44.09 -10.83
C ARG A 10 -7.26 43.01 -11.66
N PRO A 11 -6.66 41.97 -11.04
CA PRO A 11 -6.23 40.80 -11.79
C PRO A 11 -7.45 40.08 -12.38
N ARG A 12 -7.28 39.66 -13.63
CA ARG A 12 -8.29 39.04 -14.49
C ARG A 12 -8.63 37.63 -14.00
N GLY A 13 -9.92 37.31 -14.15
CA GLY A 13 -10.61 36.02 -14.07
C GLY A 13 -9.81 34.77 -13.69
N ALA A 14 -10.16 34.21 -12.54
CA ALA A 14 -10.05 32.78 -12.31
C ALA A 14 -10.93 32.03 -13.35
N PRO A 15 -10.51 30.85 -13.83
CA PRO A 15 -11.36 30.05 -14.71
C PRO A 15 -12.59 29.61 -13.92
N VAL A 16 -13.76 29.98 -14.41
CA VAL A 16 -15.05 29.48 -13.94
C VAL A 16 -15.03 27.96 -14.14
N ARG A 17 -14.93 27.21 -13.04
CA ARG A 17 -15.19 25.77 -13.08
C ARG A 17 -16.64 25.61 -13.51
N ASN A 18 -16.82 25.05 -14.70
CA ASN A 18 -18.12 24.75 -15.28
C ASN A 18 -18.77 23.69 -14.38
N GLU A 19 -19.63 24.12 -13.45
CA GLU A 19 -20.52 23.25 -12.69
C GLU A 19 -21.56 22.66 -13.66
N ARG A 20 -21.16 21.61 -14.37
CA ARG A 20 -22.12 20.73 -15.01
C ARG A 20 -22.50 19.65 -14.02
N SER A 21 -23.61 19.90 -13.35
CA SER A 21 -24.45 18.89 -12.72
C SER A 21 -24.81 17.81 -13.75
N ARG A 22 -24.03 16.74 -13.76
CA ARG A 22 -24.54 15.43 -14.16
C ARG A 22 -24.90 14.72 -12.87
N ALA A 23 -26.09 14.15 -12.80
CA ALA A 23 -26.38 13.08 -11.84
C ALA A 23 -25.32 11.98 -12.10
N GLY A 24 -24.21 12.06 -11.38
CA GLY A 24 -23.01 11.28 -11.68
C GLY A 24 -23.20 9.86 -11.21
N SER A 25 -23.05 8.90 -12.12
CA SER A 25 -22.80 7.52 -11.71
C SER A 25 -21.66 7.53 -10.68
N ARG A 26 -21.91 6.99 -9.48
CA ARG A 26 -20.89 6.88 -8.44
C ARG A 26 -19.65 6.21 -9.01
N ALA A 27 -18.47 6.76 -8.76
CA ALA A 27 -17.21 6.14 -9.15
C ALA A 27 -17.10 4.73 -8.55
N LEU A 28 -16.60 3.79 -9.36
CA LEU A 28 -16.19 2.47 -8.90
C LEU A 28 -15.03 2.66 -7.90
N ARG A 29 -15.17 2.12 -6.69
CA ARG A 29 -14.13 2.20 -5.68
C ARG A 29 -13.43 0.85 -5.54
N VAL A 30 -12.12 0.84 -5.76
CA VAL A 30 -11.28 -0.36 -5.66
C VAL A 30 -10.29 -0.20 -4.53
N LEU A 31 -10.31 -1.14 -3.59
CA LEU A 31 -9.24 -1.30 -2.61
C LEU A 31 -8.24 -2.31 -3.13
N VAL A 32 -6.97 -1.94 -3.12
CA VAL A 32 -5.85 -2.80 -3.50
C VAL A 32 -5.00 -3.01 -2.26
N ASP A 33 -4.81 -4.26 -1.84
CA ASP A 33 -3.87 -4.56 -0.76
C ASP A 33 -2.42 -4.25 -1.19
N MET A 34 -1.51 -4.18 -0.23
CA MET A 34 -0.11 -3.92 -0.47
C MET A 34 0.76 -5.19 -0.43
N ASP A 35 0.71 -5.99 0.64
CA ASP A 35 1.70 -7.05 0.86
C ASP A 35 1.21 -8.33 0.18
N GLY A 36 1.91 -8.83 -0.85
CA GLY A 36 1.45 -9.98 -1.64
C GLY A 36 0.57 -9.60 -2.85
N VAL A 37 0.24 -8.30 -3.00
CA VAL A 37 -0.45 -7.75 -4.18
C VAL A 37 0.38 -6.69 -4.91
N LEU A 38 0.92 -5.71 -4.19
CA LEU A 38 1.80 -4.67 -4.75
C LEU A 38 3.27 -4.92 -4.45
N ALA A 39 3.59 -5.30 -3.22
CA ALA A 39 4.92 -5.51 -2.69
C ALA A 39 5.16 -7.00 -2.42
N ASP A 40 6.28 -7.53 -2.87
CA ASP A 40 6.66 -8.94 -2.73
C ASP A 40 7.13 -9.24 -1.29
N PHE A 41 6.17 -9.38 -0.37
CA PHE A 41 6.44 -9.69 1.03
C PHE A 41 7.13 -11.05 1.20
N GLU A 42 6.62 -12.10 0.54
CA GLU A 42 7.13 -13.48 0.68
C GLU A 42 8.57 -13.60 0.15
N GLY A 43 8.86 -13.06 -1.02
CA GLY A 43 10.22 -13.08 -1.59
C GLY A 43 11.18 -12.19 -0.81
N GLY A 44 10.75 -11.01 -0.37
CA GLY A 44 11.52 -10.13 0.50
C GLY A 44 11.86 -10.78 1.84
N PHE A 45 10.86 -11.41 2.48
CA PHE A 45 11.02 -12.19 3.70
C PHE A 45 12.02 -13.32 3.51
N LEU A 46 11.83 -14.20 2.53
CA LEU A 46 12.67 -15.39 2.37
C LEU A 46 14.13 -15.00 2.12
N ARG A 47 14.37 -13.97 1.29
CA ARG A 47 15.71 -13.43 1.01
C ARG A 47 16.39 -12.95 2.28
N LYS A 48 15.73 -12.09 3.08
CA LYS A 48 16.28 -11.56 4.33
C LYS A 48 16.43 -12.63 5.40
N PHE A 49 15.50 -13.58 5.49
CA PHE A 49 15.59 -14.71 6.41
C PHE A 49 16.83 -15.55 6.14
N ARG A 50 17.05 -15.98 4.89
CA ARG A 50 18.21 -16.78 4.49
C ARG A 50 19.53 -16.03 4.67
N ALA A 51 19.55 -14.72 4.44
CA ALA A 51 20.74 -13.90 4.67
C ALA A 51 21.09 -13.77 6.17
N ARG A 52 20.09 -13.59 7.03
CA ARG A 52 20.29 -13.40 8.48
C ARG A 52 20.52 -14.71 9.24
N PHE A 53 19.93 -15.81 8.76
CA PHE A 53 19.98 -17.11 9.41
C PHE A 53 20.40 -18.21 8.41
N PRO A 54 21.64 -18.17 7.90
CA PRO A 54 22.09 -19.03 6.80
C PRO A 54 22.10 -20.53 7.14
N ASP A 55 22.25 -20.87 8.43
CA ASP A 55 22.34 -22.27 8.89
C ASP A 55 20.99 -22.86 9.32
N LEU A 56 19.89 -22.07 9.26
CA LEU A 56 18.57 -22.52 9.65
C LEU A 56 17.76 -23.03 8.45
N PRO A 57 16.87 -24.03 8.66
CA PRO A 57 15.99 -24.46 7.59
C PRO A 57 14.99 -23.35 7.24
N PHE A 58 14.54 -23.34 5.99
CA PHE A 58 13.59 -22.37 5.46
C PHE A 58 12.53 -23.09 4.62
N VAL A 59 11.43 -22.39 4.32
CA VAL A 59 10.37 -22.87 3.43
C VAL A 59 10.56 -22.20 2.07
N ALA A 60 10.68 -22.99 1.00
CA ALA A 60 10.72 -22.46 -0.37
C ALA A 60 9.36 -21.84 -0.75
N LEU A 61 9.33 -20.90 -1.70
CA LEU A 61 8.09 -20.16 -2.02
C LEU A 61 7.00 -21.10 -2.56
N GLU A 62 7.39 -22.08 -3.37
CA GLU A 62 6.54 -23.15 -3.90
C GLU A 62 5.94 -24.05 -2.81
N ASP A 63 6.57 -24.09 -1.63
CA ASP A 63 6.15 -24.89 -0.47
C ASP A 63 5.38 -24.05 0.57
N ARG A 64 5.18 -22.75 0.33
CA ARG A 64 4.39 -21.88 1.23
C ARG A 64 2.94 -22.32 1.25
N ARG A 65 2.40 -22.54 2.44
CA ARG A 65 0.99 -22.90 2.69
C ARG A 65 0.42 -22.09 3.83
N GLY A 66 -0.84 -21.67 3.68
CA GLY A 66 -1.52 -20.79 4.64
C GLY A 66 -0.95 -19.36 4.64
N PHE A 67 -1.71 -18.42 5.17
CA PHE A 67 -1.35 -17.00 5.14
C PHE A 67 -0.21 -16.63 6.12
N TRP A 68 -0.17 -17.27 7.30
CA TRP A 68 0.77 -16.88 8.36
C TRP A 68 2.13 -17.57 8.22
N VAL A 69 3.12 -16.85 7.68
CA VAL A 69 4.52 -17.29 7.56
C VAL A 69 5.07 -17.82 8.90
N SER A 70 4.88 -17.08 9.99
CA SER A 70 5.38 -17.45 11.32
C SER A 70 4.82 -18.79 11.82
N GLU A 71 3.57 -19.12 11.50
CA GLU A 71 2.98 -20.40 11.89
C GLU A 71 3.65 -21.58 11.16
N GLN A 72 3.88 -21.45 9.85
CA GLN A 72 4.55 -22.51 9.09
C GLN A 72 6.00 -22.68 9.55
N TYR A 73 6.72 -21.58 9.79
CA TYR A 73 8.08 -21.62 10.33
C TYR A 73 8.11 -22.23 11.74
N GLY A 74 7.15 -21.90 12.60
CA GLY A 74 7.04 -22.50 13.94
C GLY A 74 6.80 -24.01 13.92
N ARG A 75 6.11 -24.54 12.90
CA ARG A 75 5.93 -25.99 12.68
C ARG A 75 7.19 -26.68 12.14
N LEU A 76 8.04 -25.94 11.41
CA LEU A 76 9.26 -26.47 10.82
C LEU A 76 10.31 -26.81 11.88
N GLN A 77 10.54 -25.89 12.83
CA GLN A 77 11.45 -26.11 13.94
C GLN A 77 11.13 -25.14 15.10
N PRO A 78 11.22 -25.58 16.38
CA PRO A 78 11.02 -24.70 17.53
C PRO A 78 11.91 -23.44 17.48
N GLY A 79 11.31 -22.28 17.79
CA GLY A 79 12.00 -20.99 17.81
C GLY A 79 12.11 -20.28 16.46
N LEU A 80 11.69 -20.90 15.35
CA LEU A 80 11.71 -20.25 14.03
C LEU A 80 10.60 -19.24 13.82
N SER A 81 9.48 -19.36 14.53
CA SER A 81 8.39 -18.38 14.49
C SER A 81 8.91 -16.98 14.88
N GLU A 82 9.61 -16.88 16.01
CA GLU A 82 10.17 -15.65 16.54
C GLU A 82 11.27 -15.09 15.64
N LYS A 83 12.09 -15.97 15.05
CA LYS A 83 13.12 -15.57 14.08
C LYS A 83 12.50 -15.04 12.80
N ALA A 84 11.44 -15.66 12.30
CA ALA A 84 10.70 -15.17 11.15
C ALA A 84 10.10 -13.79 11.44
N VAL A 85 9.42 -13.64 12.59
CA VAL A 85 8.87 -12.36 13.06
C VAL A 85 9.93 -11.26 13.10
N SER A 86 11.13 -11.58 13.59
CA SER A 86 12.24 -10.61 13.68
C SER A 86 12.71 -10.06 12.33
N ILE A 87 12.35 -10.70 11.20
CA ILE A 87 12.66 -10.20 9.87
C ILE A 87 11.75 -9.03 9.50
N TRP A 88 10.43 -9.18 9.55
CA TRP A 88 9.53 -8.09 9.19
C TRP A 88 9.39 -7.02 10.27
N GLU A 89 9.83 -7.29 11.50
CA GLU A 89 9.99 -6.27 12.54
C GLU A 89 11.31 -5.46 12.41
N SER A 90 12.21 -5.85 11.51
CA SER A 90 13.46 -5.11 11.30
C SER A 90 13.23 -3.83 10.50
N LYS A 91 14.08 -2.83 10.76
CA LYS A 91 14.11 -1.57 9.99
C LYS A 91 14.39 -1.88 8.51
N ASP A 92 13.80 -1.08 7.64
CA ASP A 92 13.91 -1.14 6.18
C ASP A 92 13.34 -2.44 5.58
N PHE A 93 12.58 -3.24 6.34
CA PHE A 93 11.94 -4.44 5.78
C PHE A 93 10.88 -4.08 4.74
N PHE A 94 9.91 -3.24 5.09
CA PHE A 94 8.78 -2.91 4.20
C PHE A 94 9.22 -1.96 3.09
N PHE A 95 10.13 -1.03 3.39
CA PHE A 95 10.63 -0.07 2.40
C PHE A 95 11.46 -0.71 1.28
N GLU A 96 12.14 -1.81 1.56
CA GLU A 96 12.99 -2.51 0.58
C GLU A 96 12.27 -3.63 -0.17
N LEU A 97 10.96 -3.84 0.04
CA LEU A 97 10.22 -4.83 -0.74
C LEU A 97 10.22 -4.43 -2.21
N GLU A 98 10.46 -5.40 -3.09
CA GLU A 98 10.35 -5.19 -4.53
C GLU A 98 8.87 -5.18 -4.94
N PRO A 99 8.47 -4.37 -5.94
CA PRO A 99 7.13 -4.48 -6.50
C PRO A 99 6.90 -5.84 -7.15
N LEU A 100 5.68 -6.36 -7.03
CA LEU A 100 5.24 -7.50 -7.82
C LEU A 100 5.18 -7.13 -9.32
N PRO A 101 5.51 -8.05 -10.23
CA PRO A 101 5.56 -7.76 -11.67
C PRO A 101 4.24 -7.17 -12.19
N GLY A 102 4.31 -5.98 -12.79
CA GLY A 102 3.17 -5.28 -13.38
C GLY A 102 2.23 -4.58 -12.38
N ALA A 103 2.46 -4.71 -11.06
CA ALA A 103 1.55 -4.19 -10.05
C ALA A 103 1.48 -2.66 -10.04
N VAL A 104 2.63 -1.99 -10.14
CA VAL A 104 2.71 -0.52 -10.15
C VAL A 104 2.07 0.05 -11.41
N GLU A 105 2.33 -0.56 -12.56
CA GLU A 105 1.78 -0.17 -13.85
C GLU A 105 0.26 -0.35 -13.86
N ALA A 106 -0.23 -1.49 -13.37
CA ALA A 106 -1.66 -1.80 -13.32
C ALA A 106 -2.43 -0.80 -12.44
N VAL A 107 -1.92 -0.47 -11.24
CA VAL A 107 -2.57 0.51 -10.36
C VAL A 107 -2.54 1.91 -10.97
N LYS A 108 -1.43 2.34 -11.59
CA LYS A 108 -1.37 3.63 -12.29
C LYS A 108 -2.36 3.71 -13.45
N GLN A 109 -2.53 2.62 -14.21
CA GLN A 109 -3.53 2.57 -15.27
C GLN A 109 -4.96 2.62 -14.69
N MET A 110 -5.23 1.84 -13.64
CA MET A 110 -6.53 1.80 -12.96
C MET A 110 -6.94 3.17 -12.40
N ALA A 111 -6.02 3.89 -11.76
CA ALA A 111 -6.25 5.22 -11.21
C ALA A 111 -6.52 6.30 -12.27
N ASN A 112 -6.16 6.03 -13.54
CA ASN A 112 -6.44 6.93 -14.67
C ASN A 112 -7.74 6.59 -15.41
N LEU A 113 -8.46 5.54 -15.02
CA LEU A 113 -9.75 5.19 -15.61
C LEU A 113 -10.82 6.21 -15.21
N GLN A 114 -11.73 6.49 -16.14
CA GLN A 114 -12.88 7.35 -15.85
C GLN A 114 -13.78 6.69 -14.79
N ASN A 115 -14.27 7.49 -13.84
CA ASN A 115 -15.15 7.06 -12.76
C ASN A 115 -14.58 5.88 -11.94
N THR A 116 -13.28 5.86 -11.69
CA THR A 116 -12.62 4.84 -10.86
C THR A 116 -11.76 5.51 -9.79
N ASP A 117 -12.05 5.23 -8.52
CA ASP A 117 -11.26 5.65 -7.38
C ASP A 117 -10.47 4.44 -6.86
N VAL A 118 -9.15 4.57 -6.74
CA VAL A 118 -8.27 3.50 -6.27
C VAL A 118 -7.64 3.90 -4.95
N PHE A 119 -7.73 3.02 -3.95
CA PHE A 119 -7.10 3.19 -2.65
C PHE A 119 -6.20 1.99 -2.35
N ILE A 120 -5.02 2.25 -1.77
CA ILE A 120 -4.20 1.21 -1.16
C ILE A 120 -4.74 0.96 0.24
N CYS A 121 -5.34 -0.21 0.47
CA CYS A 121 -5.91 -0.57 1.77
C CYS A 121 -5.06 -1.69 2.39
N THR A 122 -4.20 -1.33 3.33
CA THR A 122 -3.18 -2.24 3.88
C THR A 122 -3.22 -2.31 5.40
N SER A 123 -2.81 -3.45 5.96
CA SER A 123 -2.79 -3.68 7.41
C SER A 123 -1.38 -3.53 7.98
N PRO A 124 -1.18 -2.72 9.04
CA PRO A 124 0.11 -2.68 9.72
C PRO A 124 0.29 -3.93 10.59
N ILE A 125 1.55 -4.39 10.71
CA ILE A 125 1.91 -5.38 11.73
C ILE A 125 1.71 -4.80 13.15
N LYS A 126 1.68 -5.66 14.17
CA LYS A 126 1.52 -5.24 15.58
C LYS A 126 2.64 -4.30 16.05
N MET A 127 3.86 -4.55 15.62
CA MET A 127 5.03 -3.74 15.96
C MET A 127 5.10 -2.52 15.01
N ILE A 128 4.63 -1.37 15.49
CA ILE A 128 4.38 -0.19 14.65
C ILE A 128 5.61 0.70 14.41
N LYS A 129 6.78 0.37 14.96
CA LYS A 129 7.94 1.29 14.98
C LYS A 129 8.41 1.70 13.59
N TYR A 130 8.31 0.79 12.63
CA TYR A 130 8.85 0.96 11.28
C TYR A 130 7.77 0.82 10.19
N CYS A 131 6.92 -0.21 10.33
CA CYS A 131 5.96 -0.63 9.30
C CYS A 131 5.06 0.49 8.73
N PRO A 132 4.34 1.31 9.53
CA PRO A 132 3.47 2.36 8.98
C PRO A 132 4.25 3.35 8.12
N TYR A 133 5.31 3.94 8.69
CA TYR A 133 6.15 4.93 7.97
C TYR A 133 6.72 4.36 6.68
N GLU A 134 7.29 3.16 6.72
CA GLU A 134 7.91 2.54 5.56
C GLU A 134 6.90 2.22 4.46
N LYS A 135 5.65 1.89 4.81
CA LYS A 135 4.58 1.72 3.82
C LYS A 135 4.24 3.02 3.08
N TYR A 136 4.14 4.15 3.79
CA TYR A 136 3.97 5.46 3.15
C TYR A 136 5.16 5.80 2.24
N ALA A 137 6.40 5.62 2.75
CA ALA A 137 7.61 5.89 1.97
C ALA A 137 7.72 5.01 0.72
N TRP A 138 7.30 3.75 0.81
CA TRP A 138 7.26 2.83 -0.33
C TRP A 138 6.24 3.30 -1.38
N VAL A 139 5.04 3.73 -0.96
CA VAL A 139 4.04 4.26 -1.89
C VAL A 139 4.54 5.54 -2.56
N GLU A 140 5.14 6.47 -1.82
CA GLU A 140 5.74 7.68 -2.41
C GLU A 140 6.80 7.33 -3.46
N LYS A 141 7.70 6.39 -3.15
CA LYS A 141 8.77 5.94 -4.05
C LYS A 141 8.23 5.37 -5.36
N HIS A 142 7.14 4.62 -5.34
CA HIS A 142 6.66 3.87 -6.51
C HIS A 142 5.50 4.57 -7.26
N PHE A 143 4.68 5.34 -6.56
CA PHE A 143 3.49 6.02 -7.11
C PHE A 143 3.57 7.55 -7.11
N GLY A 144 4.50 8.13 -6.35
CA GLY A 144 4.63 9.58 -6.20
C GLY A 144 3.85 10.14 -5.00
N PRO A 145 4.12 11.39 -4.60
CA PRO A 145 3.58 11.99 -3.38
C PRO A 145 2.06 12.15 -3.40
N ASP A 146 1.46 12.41 -4.56
CA ASP A 146 0.00 12.59 -4.70
C ASP A 146 -0.78 11.31 -4.35
N PHE A 147 -0.16 10.13 -4.48
CA PHE A 147 -0.82 8.86 -4.18
C PHE A 147 -0.84 8.54 -2.67
N LEU A 148 -0.13 9.32 -1.85
CA LEU A 148 -0.16 9.17 -0.39
C LEU A 148 -1.55 9.42 0.19
N GLU A 149 -2.33 10.30 -0.46
CA GLU A 149 -3.73 10.60 -0.11
C GLU A 149 -4.66 9.38 -0.28
N GLN A 150 -4.21 8.36 -1.02
CA GLN A 150 -4.98 7.16 -1.33
C GLN A 150 -4.68 5.97 -0.41
N ILE A 151 -3.90 6.18 0.66
CA ILE A 151 -3.55 5.13 1.62
C ILE A 151 -4.59 5.06 2.74
N VAL A 152 -5.15 3.87 2.92
CA VAL A 152 -5.96 3.49 4.08
C VAL A 152 -5.20 2.45 4.89
N LEU A 153 -4.69 2.85 6.06
CA LEU A 153 -3.99 1.97 6.98
C LEU A 153 -4.96 1.44 8.05
N THR A 154 -5.36 0.18 7.96
CA THR A 154 -6.32 -0.44 8.91
C THR A 154 -6.04 -1.91 9.14
N ARG A 155 -6.26 -2.41 10.37
CA ARG A 155 -6.24 -3.85 10.67
C ARG A 155 -7.57 -4.54 10.44
N ASP A 156 -8.64 -3.77 10.25
CA ASP A 156 -9.94 -4.27 9.85
C ASP A 156 -10.34 -3.61 8.52
N LYS A 157 -10.29 -4.39 7.43
CA LYS A 157 -10.68 -3.90 6.10
C LYS A 157 -12.19 -3.97 5.87
N THR A 158 -12.93 -4.70 6.71
CA THR A 158 -14.38 -4.86 6.56
C THR A 158 -15.16 -3.58 6.87
N VAL A 159 -14.56 -2.67 7.64
CA VAL A 159 -15.14 -1.34 7.90
C VAL A 159 -14.86 -0.33 6.78
N VAL A 160 -14.07 -0.68 5.77
CA VAL A 160 -13.76 0.20 4.64
C VAL A 160 -14.67 -0.12 3.46
N SER A 161 -15.62 0.78 3.17
CA SER A 161 -16.59 0.57 2.09
C SER A 161 -15.98 0.82 0.71
N ALA A 162 -16.08 -0.18 -0.17
CA ALA A 162 -15.69 -0.14 -1.57
C ALA A 162 -16.48 -1.18 -2.39
N ASP A 163 -16.34 -1.15 -3.71
CA ASP A 163 -16.97 -2.12 -4.61
C ASP A 163 -16.14 -3.41 -4.73
N LEU A 164 -14.82 -3.27 -4.70
CA LEU A 164 -13.88 -4.37 -4.86
C LEU A 164 -12.77 -4.25 -3.82
N LEU A 165 -12.30 -5.42 -3.37
CA LEU A 165 -11.07 -5.59 -2.61
C LEU A 165 -10.22 -6.65 -3.32
N ILE A 166 -9.03 -6.26 -3.78
CA ILE A 166 -8.01 -7.14 -4.36
C ILE A 166 -6.98 -7.40 -3.27
N ASP A 167 -6.95 -8.62 -2.75
CA ASP A 167 -6.20 -9.00 -1.54
C ASP A 167 -5.75 -10.48 -1.66
N ASP A 168 -4.53 -10.79 -1.22
CA ASP A 168 -3.98 -12.14 -1.27
C ASP A 168 -4.50 -13.01 -0.10
N ARG A 169 -5.00 -12.38 0.96
CA ARG A 169 -5.56 -13.10 2.10
C ARG A 169 -6.92 -13.71 1.72
N PRO A 170 -7.08 -15.04 1.81
CA PRO A 170 -8.28 -15.72 1.34
C PRO A 170 -9.53 -15.38 2.17
N ASP A 171 -9.36 -15.23 3.49
CA ASP A 171 -10.45 -14.97 4.43
C ASP A 171 -10.28 -13.60 5.09
N ILE A 172 -11.00 -12.60 4.59
CA ILE A 172 -11.08 -11.25 5.16
C ILE A 172 -12.19 -11.22 6.21
N THR A 173 -11.79 -11.13 7.48
CA THR A 173 -12.72 -11.09 8.63
C THR A 173 -12.48 -9.84 9.46
N GLY A 174 -13.56 -9.16 9.86
CA GLY A 174 -13.50 -8.03 10.80
C GLY A 174 -13.31 -8.49 12.25
N LYS A 175 -13.02 -7.53 13.14
CA LYS A 175 -12.92 -7.76 14.59
C LYS A 175 -13.61 -6.68 15.40
#